data_AF-A0A950ZY44-F1
#
_entry.id   AF-A0A950ZY44-F1
#
_cell.length_a   1.000
_cell.length_b   1.000
_cell.length_c   1.000
_cell.angle_alpha   90.00
_cell.angle_beta   90.00
_cell.angle_gamma   90.00
#
_symmetry.space_group_name_H-M   'P 1'
#
loop_
_entity.id
_entity.type
_entity.pdbx_description
1 polymer ?
#
loop_
_entity_poly.entity_id
_entity_poly.type
_entity_poly.pdbx_seq_one_letter_code
_entity_poly.pdbx_strand_id
1 'polypeptide(L)'
;MRKFTEGRFRILAGMVAVCLAWGLSARAEDAPLPPNTLPCDAFTKKSDGTWFATRPVTFDVGSAKNLNLDGGAITPKSQTLGGVDLYVLLDAKCGKTPA
;
A
#
# COMPACT_ATOMS: atom_id res chain seq x y z
N MET A 1 5.39 18.61 61.39
CA MET A 1 6.70 18.53 62.07
C MET A 1 7.75 18.14 61.05
N ARG A 2 8.87 18.88 60.94
CA ARG A 2 9.97 18.65 59.99
C ARG A 2 11.08 17.80 60.62
N LYS A 3 11.67 16.85 59.89
CA LYS A 3 13.10 16.42 59.95
C LYS A 3 13.43 15.84 58.55
N PHE A 4 14.27 16.49 57.72
CA PHE A 4 15.75 16.32 57.62
C PHE A 4 16.12 14.82 57.64
N THR A 5 16.80 14.23 56.65
CA THR A 5 18.06 14.70 56.06
C THR A 5 18.37 13.99 54.73
N GLU A 6 18.94 14.76 53.81
CA GLU A 6 19.62 14.40 52.58
C GLU A 6 20.76 13.37 52.81
N GLY A 7 20.80 12.30 52.01
CA GLY A 7 21.84 11.28 52.05
C GLY A 7 22.37 11.00 50.65
N ARG A 8 23.12 11.95 50.09
CA ARG A 8 23.99 11.73 48.93
C ARG A 8 25.03 10.68 49.33
N PHE A 9 25.19 9.59 48.58
CA PHE A 9 26.48 9.24 47.98
C PHE A 9 26.49 7.91 47.20
N ARG A 10 27.07 8.00 45.99
CA ARG A 10 27.88 6.99 45.27
C ARG A 10 27.19 5.74 44.71
N ILE A 11 26.78 5.88 43.45
CA ILE A 11 27.32 5.17 42.28
C ILE A 11 27.87 3.75 42.56
N LEU A 12 27.10 2.75 42.18
CA LEU A 12 27.56 1.49 41.59
C LEU A 12 26.76 1.37 40.28
N ALA A 13 27.23 1.94 39.16
CA ALA A 13 28.13 1.28 38.21
C ALA A 13 27.80 -0.21 38.03
N GLY A 14 26.93 -0.52 37.05
CA GLY A 14 26.85 -1.86 36.48
C GLY A 14 25.44 -2.39 36.25
N MET A 15 24.81 -2.00 35.15
CA MET A 15 24.20 -2.94 34.20
C MET A 15 23.70 -2.15 32.98
N VAL A 16 24.55 -2.12 31.95
CA VAL A 16 24.17 -1.78 30.59
C VAL A 16 23.25 -2.91 30.09
N ALA A 17 21.94 -2.78 30.31
CA ALA A 17 20.96 -3.62 29.65
C ALA A 17 20.59 -2.97 28.31
N VAL A 18 21.32 -3.39 27.28
CA VAL A 18 21.02 -3.11 25.87
C VAL A 18 19.61 -3.65 25.56
N CYS A 19 18.62 -2.77 25.50
CA CYS A 19 17.36 -3.04 24.80
C CYS A 19 17.37 -2.30 23.45
N LEU A 20 18.40 -2.57 22.65
CA LEU A 20 18.42 -2.26 21.22
C LEU A 20 17.91 -3.47 20.44
N ALA A 21 16.59 -3.66 20.42
CA ALA A 21 15.82 -4.47 19.48
C ALA A 21 14.40 -4.47 20.07
N TRP A 22 13.39 -3.87 19.43
CA TRP A 22 12.85 -4.38 18.19
C TRP A 22 12.27 -3.23 17.36
N GLY A 23 13.11 -2.67 16.47
CA GLY A 23 12.60 -2.09 15.24
C GLY A 23 12.08 -3.23 14.36
N LEU A 24 10.94 -3.81 14.69
CA LEU A 24 10.12 -4.49 13.69
C LEU A 24 9.53 -3.38 12.80
N SER A 25 10.37 -2.80 11.95
CA SER A 25 9.87 -2.22 10.72
C SER A 25 9.31 -3.39 9.94
N ALA A 26 8.02 -3.67 10.12
CA ALA A 26 7.25 -4.38 9.13
C ALA A 26 7.36 -3.54 7.85
N ARG A 27 8.42 -3.81 7.08
CA ARG A 27 8.48 -3.43 5.69
C ARG A 27 7.31 -4.20 5.11
N ALA A 28 6.18 -3.53 4.93
CA ALA A 28 5.10 -4.03 4.10
C ALA A 28 5.80 -4.37 2.78
N GLU A 29 6.09 -5.65 2.58
CA GLU A 29 6.55 -6.11 1.30
C GLU A 29 5.39 -5.78 0.38
N ASP A 30 5.61 -4.80 -0.50
CA ASP A 30 4.74 -4.51 -1.63
C ASP A 30 4.55 -5.84 -2.34
N ALA A 31 3.48 -6.56 -1.99
CA ALA A 31 3.23 -7.88 -2.50
C ALA A 31 3.18 -7.73 -4.02
N PRO A 32 3.92 -8.57 -4.78
CA PRO A 32 3.96 -8.44 -6.22
C PRO A 32 2.54 -8.43 -6.77
N LEU A 33 2.21 -7.44 -7.59
CA LEU A 33 0.90 -7.39 -8.24
C LEU A 33 0.70 -8.67 -9.06
N PRO A 34 -0.51 -9.24 -9.04
CA PRO A 34 -0.80 -10.44 -9.80
C PRO A 34 -0.56 -10.20 -11.30
N PRO A 35 -0.08 -11.22 -12.04
CA PRO A 35 0.13 -11.12 -13.48
C PRO A 35 -1.18 -10.76 -14.18
N ASN A 36 -1.15 -9.83 -15.12
CA ASN A 36 -2.38 -9.31 -15.73
C ASN A 36 -2.17 -8.84 -17.17
N THR A 37 -3.24 -8.92 -17.96
CA THR A 37 -3.26 -8.52 -19.38
C THR A 37 -3.91 -7.16 -19.60
N LEU A 38 -4.01 -6.33 -18.56
CA LEU A 38 -4.63 -4.99 -18.62
C LEU A 38 -4.07 -4.12 -19.77
N PRO A 39 -4.90 -3.69 -20.73
CA PRO A 39 -4.49 -2.79 -21.80
C PRO A 39 -4.55 -1.33 -21.34
N CYS A 40 -3.40 -0.71 -21.02
CA CYS A 40 -3.36 0.65 -20.48
C CYS A 40 -3.92 1.72 -21.43
N ASP A 41 -3.94 1.49 -22.74
CA ASP A 41 -4.53 2.37 -23.74
C ASP A 41 -6.07 2.51 -23.61
N ALA A 42 -6.71 1.53 -22.96
CA ALA A 42 -8.15 1.53 -22.74
C ALA A 42 -8.57 2.25 -21.46
N PHE A 43 -7.62 2.75 -20.66
CA PHE A 43 -7.88 3.43 -19.41
C PHE A 43 -7.28 4.83 -19.41
N THR A 44 -8.01 5.78 -18.85
CA THR A 44 -7.53 7.15 -18.66
C THR A 44 -7.73 7.57 -17.21
N LYS A 45 -6.74 8.23 -16.64
CA LYS A 45 -6.84 8.85 -15.31
C LYS A 45 -7.28 10.29 -15.49
N LYS A 46 -8.40 10.66 -14.88
CA LYS A 46 -8.87 12.04 -14.86
C LYS A 46 -8.08 12.86 -13.85
N SER A 47 -8.19 14.18 -13.97
CA SER A 47 -7.52 15.15 -13.10
C SER A 47 -7.95 15.06 -11.62
N ASP A 48 -9.16 14.55 -11.35
CA ASP A 48 -9.66 14.25 -10.00
C ASP A 48 -9.03 12.98 -9.39
N GLY A 49 -8.17 12.29 -10.15
CA GLY A 49 -7.51 11.05 -9.74
C GLY A 49 -8.32 9.79 -9.99
N THR A 50 -9.53 9.89 -10.56
CA THR A 50 -10.40 8.75 -10.88
C THR A 50 -9.99 8.11 -12.19
N TRP A 51 -9.94 6.78 -12.25
CA TRP A 51 -9.71 6.04 -13.49
C TRP A 51 -11.03 5.81 -14.24
N PHE A 52 -10.98 5.83 -15.56
CA PHE A 52 -12.12 5.55 -16.42
C PHE A 52 -11.69 4.63 -17.56
N ALA A 53 -12.51 3.60 -17.82
CA ALA A 53 -12.38 2.82 -19.06
C ALA A 53 -12.98 3.62 -20.23
N THR A 54 -12.22 3.80 -21.30
CA THR A 54 -12.62 4.56 -22.50
C THR A 54 -13.44 3.71 -23.47
N ARG A 55 -13.35 2.39 -23.35
CA ARG A 55 -14.05 1.39 -24.16
C ARG A 55 -14.26 0.10 -23.35
N PRO A 56 -15.23 -0.74 -23.73
CA PRO A 56 -15.35 -2.08 -23.16
C PRO A 56 -14.06 -2.88 -23.37
N VAL A 57 -13.57 -3.53 -22.32
CA VAL A 57 -12.35 -4.34 -22.39
C VAL A 57 -12.46 -5.63 -21.59
N THR A 58 -11.89 -6.68 -22.17
CA THR A 58 -11.71 -7.97 -21.52
C THR A 58 -10.24 -8.17 -21.19
N PHE A 59 -9.93 -8.51 -19.94
CA PHE A 59 -8.57 -8.80 -19.49
C PHE A 59 -8.54 -9.82 -18.36
N ASP A 60 -7.34 -10.23 -17.98
CA ASP A 60 -7.08 -11.20 -16.93
C ASP A 60 -6.31 -10.55 -15.77
N VAL A 61 -6.58 -11.00 -14.54
CA VAL A 61 -5.85 -10.63 -13.32
C VAL A 61 -5.61 -11.87 -12.46
N GLY A 62 -4.36 -12.31 -12.38
CA GLY A 62 -3.97 -13.52 -11.66
C GLY A 62 -4.77 -14.73 -12.16
N SER A 63 -5.46 -15.39 -11.23
CA SER A 63 -6.34 -16.53 -11.51
C SER A 63 -7.71 -16.13 -12.08
N ALA A 64 -8.10 -14.85 -11.99
CA ALA A 64 -9.34 -14.37 -12.58
C ALA A 64 -9.12 -14.08 -14.07
N LYS A 65 -9.91 -14.75 -14.91
CA LYS A 65 -9.79 -14.70 -16.38
C LYS A 65 -11.05 -14.12 -17.01
N ASN A 66 -10.92 -13.52 -18.19
CA ASN A 66 -12.03 -12.97 -18.99
C ASN A 66 -12.88 -11.95 -18.22
N LEU A 67 -12.23 -11.08 -17.45
CA LEU A 67 -12.91 -9.99 -16.74
C LEU A 67 -13.34 -8.93 -17.76
N ASN A 68 -14.65 -8.73 -17.91
CA ASN A 68 -15.21 -7.70 -18.77
C ASN A 68 -15.50 -6.43 -17.96
N LEU A 69 -15.09 -5.29 -18.50
CA LEU A 69 -15.36 -3.97 -17.97
C LEU A 69 -15.96 -3.11 -19.06
N ASP A 70 -17.26 -2.83 -18.94
CA ASP A 70 -18.05 -2.10 -19.94
C ASP A 70 -18.03 -0.58 -19.78
N GLY A 71 -17.14 -0.04 -18.94
CA GLY A 71 -17.02 1.40 -18.67
C GLY A 71 -17.37 1.79 -17.23
N GLY A 72 -17.16 3.06 -16.91
CA GLY A 72 -17.52 3.65 -15.61
C GLY A 72 -16.33 4.22 -14.83
N ALA A 73 -16.67 4.90 -13.74
CA ALA A 73 -15.70 5.45 -12.80
C ALA A 73 -15.09 4.31 -11.96
N ILE A 74 -13.78 4.23 -11.95
CA ILE A 74 -13.00 3.29 -11.15
C ILE A 74 -12.32 4.12 -10.06
N THR A 75 -12.90 4.09 -8.86
CA THR A 75 -12.38 4.76 -7.67
C THR A 75 -11.68 3.76 -6.74
N PRO A 76 -10.86 4.22 -5.77
CA PRO A 76 -10.21 3.31 -4.82
C PRO A 76 -11.22 2.40 -4.11
N LYS A 77 -10.94 1.10 -4.02
CA LYS A 77 -11.80 0.08 -3.37
C LYS A 77 -13.16 -0.13 -4.03
N SER A 78 -13.38 0.42 -5.24
CA SER A 78 -14.64 0.22 -5.96
C SER A 78 -14.81 -1.20 -6.49
N GLN A 79 -13.71 -1.84 -6.90
CA GLN A 79 -13.73 -3.11 -7.61
C GLN A 79 -12.51 -3.95 -7.23
N THR A 80 -12.73 -5.16 -6.73
CA THR A 80 -11.66 -6.12 -6.44
C THR A 80 -11.70 -7.25 -7.45
N LEU A 81 -10.64 -7.40 -8.24
CA LEU A 81 -10.51 -8.37 -9.32
C LEU A 81 -9.27 -9.23 -9.10
N GLY A 82 -9.42 -10.56 -9.08
CA GLY A 82 -8.31 -11.47 -8.80
C GLY A 82 -7.67 -11.25 -7.41
N GLY A 83 -8.44 -10.75 -6.44
CA GLY A 83 -7.97 -10.45 -5.08
C GLY A 83 -7.22 -9.13 -4.92
N VAL A 84 -7.13 -8.32 -5.97
CA VAL A 84 -6.49 -6.99 -5.94
C VAL A 84 -7.48 -5.92 -6.37
N ASP A 85 -7.38 -4.75 -5.74
CA ASP A 85 -8.16 -3.59 -6.12
C ASP A 85 -7.77 -3.09 -7.52
N LEU A 86 -8.75 -2.95 -8.41
CA LEU A 86 -8.52 -2.54 -9.80
C LEU A 86 -7.90 -1.15 -9.90
N TYR A 87 -8.28 -0.22 -9.02
CA TYR A 87 -7.69 1.11 -8.99
C TYR A 87 -6.18 1.04 -8.69
N VAL A 88 -5.79 0.29 -7.65
CA VAL A 88 -4.38 0.06 -7.32
C VAL A 88 -3.63 -0.60 -8.48
N LEU A 89 -4.25 -1.58 -9.12
CA LEU A 89 -3.66 -2.30 -10.25
C LEU A 89 -3.42 -1.37 -11.46
N LEU A 90 -4.38 -0.51 -11.78
CA LEU A 90 -4.25 0.50 -12.84
C LEU A 90 -3.22 1.56 -12.48
N ASP A 91 -3.19 2.05 -11.25
CA ASP A 91 -2.25 3.07 -10.82
C ASP A 91 -0.80 2.58 -10.91
N ALA A 92 -0.55 1.37 -10.45
CA ALA A 92 0.79 0.79 -10.44
C ALA A 92 1.31 0.38 -11.84
N LYS A 93 0.42 -0.05 -12.74
CA LYS A 93 0.76 -0.48 -14.10
C LYS A 93 0.71 0.65 -15.12
N CYS A 94 -0.37 1.42 -15.12
CA CYS A 94 -0.71 2.41 -16.15
C CYS A 94 -0.51 3.86 -15.67
N GLY A 95 -0.42 4.11 -14.35
CA GLY A 95 -0.19 5.45 -13.79
C GLY A 95 1.24 5.98 -13.96
N LYS A 96 2.16 5.19 -14.54
CA LYS A 96 3.56 5.58 -14.78
C LYS A 96 3.74 6.47 -16.02
N THR A 97 2.69 6.78 -16.76
CA THR A 97 2.78 7.74 -17.87
C THR A 97 2.65 9.16 -17.30
N PRO A 98 3.71 9.99 -17.32
CA PRO A 98 3.59 11.39 -16.96
C PRO A 98 2.62 12.07 -17.94
N ALA A 99 1.80 12.97 -17.39
CA ALA A 99 0.92 13.85 -18.14
C ALA A 99 1.65 14.64 -19.24
#